data_AF-A0A3P7NF79-F1
#
_entry.id   AF-A0A3P7NF79-F1
#
_cell.length_a   1.000
_cell.length_b   1.000
_cell.length_c   1.000
_cell.angle_alpha   90.00
_cell.angle_beta   90.00
_cell.angle_gamma   90.00
#
_symmetry.space_group_name_H-M   'P 1'
#
loop_
_entity.id
_entity.type
_entity.pdbx_description
1 polymer ?
#
loop_
_entity_poly.entity_id
_entity_poly.type
_entity_poly.pdbx_seq_one_letter_code
_entity_poly.pdbx_strand_id
1 'polypeptide(L)'
;MFGDNDDRRWTVHAILRTTLQLASRPYQMQLINYLSNELWSYAERSGSRAAQYVDVLSCYLPRFLSKDELMALYSRSTKIIDEALPVLEASRSSVLFEKLCENIGSPDISVLSCSPCLICSDASRQMMELKLSTIKLDSRFTTSAQMIKLMGHFEVQTFRIIIRLNEIKRSKMIKRFKFYHCNKVLESAVDLKNRPQLWEKVADVQVSQGSGEIDVQLPLPVVTCNVVLEMAEFHETATASTSDAPELVHCPRCSTAVPPNPGICSNCGENVFQCIKCRAINYDEKEPFLCNSCGFCKYARLEAMIVGRSTPSVQTIEDDRERGTVNIC
;
A
#
# COMPACT_ATOMS: atom_id res chain seq x y z
N MET A 1 -33.60 -13.43 24.31
CA MET A 1 -35.05 -13.21 24.50
C MET A 1 -35.61 -12.28 23.43
N PHE A 2 -34.97 -11.15 23.18
CA PHE A 2 -35.31 -10.27 22.05
C PHE A 2 -34.83 -10.87 20.73
N GLY A 3 -35.69 -10.87 19.74
CA GLY A 3 -35.41 -11.32 18.37
C GLY A 3 -36.22 -10.47 17.40
N ASP A 4 -36.09 -10.71 16.10
CA ASP A 4 -36.66 -9.81 15.08
C ASP A 4 -38.19 -9.86 14.98
N ASN A 5 -38.84 -10.75 15.76
CA ASN A 5 -40.29 -10.84 15.87
C ASN A 5 -40.81 -10.00 17.05
N ASP A 6 -41.63 -9.00 16.77
CA ASP A 6 -42.30 -8.11 17.73
C ASP A 6 -43.15 -8.85 18.77
N ASP A 7 -43.66 -10.04 18.47
CA ASP A 7 -44.42 -10.87 19.41
C ASP A 7 -43.60 -11.22 20.66
N ARG A 8 -42.27 -11.35 20.50
CA ARG A 8 -41.37 -11.67 21.61
C ARG A 8 -41.24 -10.50 22.57
N ARG A 9 -41.24 -9.26 22.07
CA ARG A 9 -41.24 -8.05 22.90
C ARG A 9 -42.47 -8.03 23.80
N TRP A 10 -43.66 -8.23 23.22
CA TRP A 10 -44.92 -8.26 23.98
C TRP A 10 -44.98 -9.41 25.00
N THR A 11 -44.43 -10.57 24.64
CA THR A 11 -44.29 -11.71 25.56
C THR A 11 -43.42 -11.34 26.77
N VAL A 12 -42.29 -10.66 26.55
CA VAL A 12 -41.42 -10.19 27.63
C VAL A 12 -42.13 -9.16 28.51
N HIS A 13 -42.89 -8.22 27.92
CA HIS A 13 -43.73 -7.32 28.71
C HIS A 13 -44.74 -8.07 29.57
N ALA A 14 -45.43 -9.07 29.03
CA ALA A 14 -46.41 -9.85 29.77
C ALA A 14 -45.76 -10.57 30.96
N ILE A 15 -44.63 -11.26 30.73
CA ILE A 15 -43.88 -11.96 31.78
C ILE A 15 -43.42 -10.99 32.86
N LEU A 16 -42.80 -9.87 32.50
CA LEU A 16 -42.33 -8.86 33.45
C LEU A 16 -43.47 -8.25 34.26
N ARG A 17 -44.58 -7.91 33.60
CA ARG A 17 -45.76 -7.38 34.27
C ARG A 17 -46.30 -8.37 35.30
N THR A 18 -46.53 -9.62 34.91
CA THR A 18 -47.05 -10.65 35.81
C THR A 18 -46.08 -10.92 36.95
N THR A 19 -44.78 -11.00 36.67
CA THR A 19 -43.75 -11.23 37.68
C THR A 19 -43.71 -10.08 38.69
N LEU A 20 -43.73 -8.83 38.22
CA LEU A 20 -43.74 -7.65 39.09
C LEU A 20 -45.04 -7.53 39.89
N GLN A 21 -46.19 -7.92 39.33
CA GLN A 21 -47.47 -7.91 40.04
C GLN A 21 -47.53 -8.95 41.17
N LEU A 22 -46.92 -10.12 40.98
CA LEU A 22 -46.93 -11.22 41.95
C LEU A 22 -45.78 -11.14 42.96
N ALA A 23 -44.69 -10.46 42.63
CA ALA A 23 -43.52 -10.32 43.49
C ALA A 23 -43.77 -9.33 44.64
N SER A 24 -43.19 -9.61 45.81
CA SER A 24 -43.15 -8.66 46.92
C SER A 24 -42.15 -7.53 46.65
N ARG A 25 -42.32 -6.39 47.34
CA ARG A 25 -41.55 -5.16 47.10
C ARG A 25 -40.01 -5.35 47.08
N PRO A 26 -39.39 -6.14 47.98
CA PRO A 26 -37.95 -6.38 47.94
C PRO A 26 -37.50 -7.06 46.63
N TYR A 27 -38.24 -8.08 46.17
CA TYR A 27 -37.91 -8.80 44.94
C TYR A 27 -38.22 -7.98 43.69
N GLN A 28 -39.24 -7.11 43.72
CA GLN A 28 -39.48 -6.14 42.65
C GLN A 28 -38.26 -5.23 42.46
N MET A 29 -37.73 -4.66 43.55
CA MET A 29 -36.55 -3.78 43.48
C MET A 29 -35.30 -4.55 43.06
N GLN A 30 -35.11 -5.78 43.53
CA GLN A 30 -33.99 -6.62 43.12
C GLN A 30 -34.02 -6.90 41.61
N LEU A 31 -35.19 -7.24 41.06
CA LEU A 31 -35.37 -7.47 39.63
C LEU A 31 -35.11 -6.19 38.81
N ILE A 32 -35.65 -5.05 39.25
CA ILE A 32 -35.46 -3.77 38.57
C ILE A 32 -33.99 -3.37 38.56
N ASN A 33 -33.28 -3.49 39.69
CA ASN A 33 -31.85 -3.18 39.77
C ASN A 33 -31.00 -4.10 38.88
N TYR A 34 -31.36 -5.39 38.80
CA TYR A 34 -30.68 -6.33 37.92
C TYR A 34 -30.86 -5.94 36.43
N LEU A 35 -32.08 -5.58 36.05
CA LEU A 35 -32.40 -5.17 34.68
C LEU A 35 -31.72 -3.83 34.32
N SER A 36 -31.71 -2.84 35.21
CA SER A 36 -31.13 -1.52 34.93
C SER A 36 -29.61 -1.48 34.96
N ASN A 37 -28.96 -2.30 35.80
CA ASN A 37 -27.51 -2.19 36.05
C ASN A 37 -26.70 -3.32 35.43
N GLU A 38 -27.10 -4.57 35.64
CA GLU A 38 -26.34 -5.74 35.18
C GLU A 38 -26.64 -6.02 33.71
N LEU A 39 -27.92 -6.15 33.38
CA LEU A 39 -28.34 -6.55 32.04
C LEU A 39 -28.16 -5.44 31.00
N TRP A 40 -28.13 -4.17 31.43
CA TRP A 40 -27.92 -3.02 30.55
C TRP A 40 -26.61 -3.08 29.77
N SER A 41 -25.53 -3.55 30.40
CA SER A 41 -24.21 -3.71 29.77
C SER A 41 -24.19 -4.71 28.59
N TYR A 42 -25.22 -5.58 28.50
CA TYR A 42 -25.41 -6.49 27.39
C TYR A 42 -26.25 -5.87 26.28
N ALA A 43 -27.12 -4.91 26.60
CA ALA A 43 -27.91 -4.17 25.63
C ALA A 43 -27.01 -3.36 24.69
N GLU A 44 -25.94 -2.75 25.22
CA GLU A 44 -24.92 -2.02 24.45
C GLU A 44 -24.29 -2.84 23.31
N ARG A 45 -24.24 -4.18 23.46
CA ARG A 45 -23.67 -5.11 22.48
C ARG A 45 -24.71 -5.83 21.61
N SER A 46 -25.99 -5.51 21.78
CA SER A 46 -27.10 -6.25 21.17
C SER A 46 -27.64 -5.62 19.87
N GLY A 47 -27.06 -4.52 19.39
CA GLY A 47 -27.43 -3.87 18.12
C GLY A 47 -28.90 -3.42 18.11
N SER A 48 -29.61 -3.64 17.00
CA SER A 48 -31.03 -3.28 16.83
C SER A 48 -31.95 -3.92 17.89
N ARG A 49 -31.55 -5.06 18.48
CA ARG A 49 -32.31 -5.75 19.55
C ARG A 49 -32.25 -5.01 20.88
N ALA A 50 -31.27 -4.11 21.06
CA ALA A 50 -31.19 -3.25 22.24
C ALA A 50 -32.42 -2.35 22.37
N ALA A 51 -32.99 -1.88 21.25
CA ALA A 51 -34.17 -1.01 21.25
C ALA A 51 -35.38 -1.67 21.92
N GLN A 52 -35.61 -2.96 21.67
CA GLN A 52 -36.69 -3.72 22.31
C GLN A 52 -36.49 -3.83 23.83
N TYR A 53 -35.23 -3.95 24.27
CA TYR A 53 -34.91 -4.01 25.69
C TYR A 53 -35.08 -2.65 26.39
N VAL A 54 -34.62 -1.58 25.74
CA VAL A 54 -34.77 -0.20 26.22
C VAL A 54 -36.25 0.16 26.39
N ASP A 55 -37.10 -0.27 25.46
CA ASP A 55 -38.55 -0.09 25.55
C ASP A 55 -39.19 -0.81 26.75
N VAL A 56 -38.78 -2.06 26.98
CA VAL A 56 -39.22 -2.82 28.16
C VAL A 56 -38.82 -2.08 29.44
N LEU A 57 -37.57 -1.61 29.54
CA LEU A 57 -37.10 -0.85 30.68
C LEU A 57 -37.86 0.48 30.87
N SER A 58 -38.03 1.26 29.81
CA SER A 58 -38.70 2.57 29.88
C SER A 58 -40.16 2.45 30.35
N CYS A 59 -40.83 1.33 30.07
CA CYS A 59 -42.17 1.05 30.57
C CYS A 59 -42.23 0.81 32.09
N TYR A 60 -41.22 0.17 32.68
CA TYR A 60 -41.28 -0.29 34.07
C TYR A 60 -40.47 0.57 35.03
N LEU A 61 -39.27 1.04 34.65
CA LEU A 61 -38.38 1.82 35.52
C LEU A 61 -39.05 3.01 36.22
N PRO A 62 -39.92 3.82 35.55
CA PRO A 62 -40.56 4.97 36.19
C PRO A 62 -41.49 4.64 37.35
N ARG A 63 -41.91 3.37 37.48
CA ARG A 63 -42.78 2.91 38.57
C ARG A 63 -42.02 2.52 39.84
N PHE A 64 -40.70 2.34 39.73
CA PHE A 64 -39.88 1.79 40.82
C PHE A 64 -38.75 2.73 41.23
N LEU A 65 -38.22 3.52 40.31
CA LEU A 65 -37.14 4.47 40.54
C LEU A 65 -37.68 5.87 40.83
N SER A 66 -36.95 6.61 41.66
CA SER A 66 -37.16 8.03 41.90
C SER A 66 -36.80 8.86 40.66
N LYS A 67 -37.24 10.12 40.65
CA LYS A 67 -36.92 11.07 39.59
C LYS A 67 -35.40 11.24 39.43
N ASP A 68 -34.67 11.33 40.53
CA ASP A 68 -33.22 11.55 40.51
C ASP A 68 -32.47 10.33 39.95
N GLU A 69 -32.89 9.12 40.31
CA GLU A 69 -32.34 7.87 39.77
C GLU A 69 -32.60 7.72 38.26
N LEU A 70 -33.79 8.07 37.80
CA LEU A 70 -34.12 8.07 36.37
C LEU A 70 -33.28 9.09 35.60
N MET A 71 -33.12 10.29 36.14
CA MET A 71 -32.29 11.32 35.53
C MET A 71 -30.81 10.89 35.44
N ALA A 72 -30.29 10.21 36.47
CA ALA A 72 -28.94 9.66 36.44
C ALA A 72 -28.78 8.58 35.35
N LEU A 73 -29.76 7.68 35.20
CA LEU A 73 -29.76 6.65 34.14
C LEU A 73 -29.82 7.25 32.73
N TYR A 74 -30.69 8.24 32.52
CA TYR A 74 -30.78 8.94 31.24
C TYR A 74 -29.48 9.69 30.92
N SER A 75 -28.90 10.39 31.90
CA SER A 75 -27.63 11.11 31.72
C SER A 75 -26.47 10.17 31.36
N ARG A 76 -26.42 8.98 31.95
CA ARG A 76 -25.43 7.95 31.58
C ARG A 76 -25.64 7.47 30.14
N SER A 77 -26.88 7.23 29.76
CA SER A 77 -27.22 6.73 28.41
C SER A 77 -26.93 7.78 27.33
N THR A 78 -27.23 9.05 27.57
CA THR A 78 -26.93 10.14 26.62
C THR A 78 -25.43 10.30 26.44
N LYS A 79 -24.62 10.22 27.51
CA LYS A 79 -23.15 10.26 27.40
C LYS A 79 -22.59 9.17 26.49
N ILE A 80 -23.10 7.94 26.62
CA ILE A 80 -22.67 6.83 25.76
C ILE A 80 -23.01 7.12 24.29
N ILE A 81 -24.18 7.69 24.01
CA ILE A 81 -24.60 8.07 22.66
C ILE A 81 -23.72 9.20 22.13
N ASP A 82 -23.45 10.23 22.94
CA ASP A 82 -22.61 11.38 22.58
C ASP A 82 -21.16 10.94 22.29
N GLU A 83 -20.63 9.97 23.03
CA GLU A 83 -19.30 9.38 22.80
C GLU A 83 -19.26 8.50 21.54
N ALA A 84 -20.34 7.78 21.23
CA ALA A 84 -20.42 6.89 20.06
C ALA A 84 -20.65 7.65 18.75
N LEU A 85 -21.42 8.75 18.77
CA LEU A 85 -21.78 9.53 17.59
C LEU A 85 -20.58 9.96 16.71
N PRO A 86 -19.50 10.58 17.23
CA PRO A 86 -18.38 10.99 16.41
C PRO A 86 -17.63 9.80 15.78
N VAL A 87 -17.59 8.65 16.46
CA VAL A 87 -17.00 7.41 15.92
C VAL A 87 -17.84 6.90 14.75
N LEU A 88 -19.17 6.93 14.88
CA LEU A 88 -20.08 6.53 13.82
C LEU A 88 -20.00 7.48 12.62
N GLU A 89 -19.94 8.79 12.84
CA GLU A 89 -19.77 9.79 11.79
C GLU A 89 -18.45 9.64 11.05
N ALA A 90 -17.35 9.38 11.76
CA ALA A 90 -16.05 9.08 11.14
C ALA A 90 -16.06 7.74 10.38
N SER A 91 -16.82 6.74 10.82
CA SER A 91 -16.93 5.46 10.10
C SER A 91 -17.71 5.57 8.78
N ARG A 92 -18.66 6.51 8.69
CA ARG A 92 -19.41 6.84 7.47
C ARG A 92 -18.54 7.40 6.36
N SER A 93 -17.44 8.05 6.70
CA SER A 93 -16.47 8.58 5.73
C SER A 93 -15.35 7.57 5.40
N SER A 94 -15.48 6.32 5.85
CA SER A 94 -14.54 5.28 5.46
C SER A 94 -14.75 4.86 4.00
N VAL A 95 -13.66 4.60 3.29
CA VAL A 95 -13.67 4.12 1.90
C VAL A 95 -14.47 2.82 1.77
N LEU A 96 -14.46 1.98 2.80
CA LEU A 96 -15.23 0.74 2.83
C LEU A 96 -16.73 1.02 2.88
N PHE A 97 -17.18 1.98 3.69
CA PHE A 97 -18.59 2.37 3.73
C PHE A 97 -19.03 2.99 2.40
N GLU A 98 -18.22 3.86 1.78
CA GLU A 98 -18.50 4.41 0.45
C GLU A 98 -18.62 3.31 -0.62
N LYS A 99 -17.67 2.37 -0.66
CA LYS A 99 -17.71 1.24 -1.61
C LYS A 99 -18.89 0.29 -1.35
N LEU A 100 -19.22 0.03 -0.10
CA LEU A 100 -20.41 -0.75 0.23
C LEU A 100 -21.68 -0.02 -0.19
N CYS A 101 -21.68 1.32 -0.08
CA CYS A 101 -22.82 2.10 -0.50
C CYS A 101 -23.04 2.03 -2.01
N GLU A 102 -21.97 2.13 -2.80
CA GLU A 102 -22.03 1.99 -4.27
C GLU A 102 -22.58 0.63 -4.72
N ASN A 103 -22.25 -0.46 -4.00
CA ASN A 103 -22.61 -1.82 -4.41
C ASN A 103 -23.91 -2.34 -3.77
N ILE A 104 -24.25 -1.90 -2.56
CA ILE A 104 -25.33 -2.49 -1.74
C ILE A 104 -26.31 -1.41 -1.20
N GLY A 105 -26.10 -0.12 -1.49
CA GLY A 105 -27.03 0.96 -1.17
C GLY A 105 -26.64 1.76 0.08
N SER A 106 -27.44 1.75 1.14
CA SER A 106 -27.08 2.41 2.41
C SER A 106 -27.09 1.35 3.50
N PRO A 107 -26.02 0.55 3.65
CA PRO A 107 -25.99 -0.51 4.64
C PRO A 107 -26.12 0.09 6.04
N ASP A 108 -26.82 -0.62 6.93
CA ASP A 108 -26.83 -0.25 8.34
C ASP A 108 -25.39 -0.33 8.87
N ILE A 109 -24.95 0.73 9.55
CA ILE A 109 -23.64 0.82 10.18
C ILE A 109 -23.43 -0.27 11.23
N SER A 110 -24.51 -0.83 11.76
CA SER A 110 -24.45 -2.01 12.63
C SER A 110 -23.85 -3.25 11.96
N VAL A 111 -23.71 -3.26 10.62
CA VAL A 111 -23.02 -4.29 9.83
C VAL A 111 -21.49 -4.13 9.91
N LEU A 112 -21.00 -2.95 10.28
CA LEU A 112 -19.58 -2.72 10.50
C LEU A 112 -19.17 -3.27 11.88
N SER A 113 -18.19 -4.17 11.87
CA SER A 113 -17.60 -4.81 13.05
C SER A 113 -17.23 -3.81 14.16
N CYS A 114 -17.49 -4.16 15.42
CA CYS A 114 -16.99 -3.43 16.60
C CYS A 114 -15.45 -3.39 16.67
N SER A 115 -14.76 -4.26 15.94
CA SER A 115 -13.32 -4.20 15.66
C SER A 115 -13.13 -3.90 14.17
N PRO A 116 -13.13 -2.62 13.75
CA PRO A 116 -12.87 -2.28 12.36
C PRO A 116 -11.47 -2.78 12.00
N CYS A 117 -11.35 -3.42 10.84
CA CYS A 117 -10.04 -3.73 10.30
C CYS A 117 -9.31 -2.41 10.05
N LEU A 118 -8.25 -2.12 10.82
CA LEU A 118 -7.49 -0.86 10.72
C LEU A 118 -6.89 -0.64 9.33
N ILE A 119 -6.75 -1.72 8.57
CA ILE A 119 -6.26 -1.74 7.20
C ILE A 119 -7.37 -1.32 6.21
N CYS A 120 -8.58 -1.86 6.38
CA CYS A 120 -9.71 -1.58 5.48
C CYS A 120 -10.46 -0.29 5.84
N SER A 121 -10.30 0.17 7.08
CA SER A 121 -10.92 1.38 7.61
C SER A 121 -9.97 2.57 7.61
N ASP A 122 -8.72 2.38 7.17
CA ASP A 122 -7.76 3.47 7.00
C ASP A 122 -8.32 4.45 5.97
N ALA A 123 -8.37 5.74 6.32
CA ALA A 123 -8.77 6.77 5.39
C ALA A 123 -7.85 6.71 4.16
N SER A 124 -8.39 7.01 2.97
CA SER A 124 -7.60 6.98 1.74
C SER A 124 -6.35 7.85 1.91
N ARG A 125 -5.18 7.22 2.07
CA ARG A 125 -3.93 7.94 2.29
C ARG A 125 -3.71 8.91 1.12
N GLN A 126 -3.26 10.13 1.43
CA GLN A 126 -2.93 11.10 0.39
C GLN A 126 -1.78 10.58 -0.47
N MET A 127 -1.81 10.88 -1.77
CA MET A 127 -0.70 10.59 -2.67
C MET A 127 0.51 11.44 -2.27
N MET A 128 1.67 10.81 -2.12
CA MET A 128 2.91 11.48 -1.72
C MET A 128 4.02 11.17 -2.70
N GLU A 129 4.96 12.10 -2.85
CA GLU A 129 6.20 11.87 -3.59
C GLU A 129 7.17 11.05 -2.73
N LEU A 130 7.47 9.83 -3.18
CA LEU A 130 8.29 8.83 -2.50
C LEU A 130 9.51 8.52 -3.34
N LYS A 131 10.70 8.65 -2.75
CA LYS A 131 11.94 8.21 -3.40
C LYS A 131 12.04 6.70 -3.39
N LEU A 132 12.33 6.08 -4.54
CA LEU A 132 12.52 4.63 -4.60
C LEU A 132 13.65 4.14 -3.69
N SER A 133 14.66 4.96 -3.42
CA SER A 133 15.72 4.62 -2.46
C SER A 133 15.20 4.39 -1.03
N THR A 134 14.10 5.03 -0.65
CA THR A 134 13.53 5.00 0.71
C THR A 134 12.57 3.82 0.88
N ILE A 135 11.83 3.47 -0.17
CA ILE A 135 10.83 2.39 -0.14
C ILE A 135 11.34 1.08 -0.77
N LYS A 136 12.62 1.02 -1.14
CA LYS A 136 13.27 -0.16 -1.68
C LYS A 136 13.66 -1.12 -0.56
N LEU A 137 13.31 -2.39 -0.74
CA LEU A 137 13.81 -3.51 0.05
C LEU A 137 15.07 -4.12 -0.57
N ASP A 138 15.04 -4.41 -1.87
CA ASP A 138 16.14 -5.04 -2.60
C ASP A 138 16.25 -4.47 -4.03
N SER A 139 17.44 -4.49 -4.61
CA SER A 139 17.65 -4.10 -6.02
C SER A 139 18.66 -4.98 -6.73
N ARG A 140 18.39 -5.26 -7.99
CA ARG A 140 19.33 -5.87 -8.93
C ARG A 140 19.46 -5.01 -10.17
N PHE A 141 20.57 -5.20 -10.87
CA PHE A 141 20.91 -4.43 -12.05
C PHE A 141 21.28 -5.37 -13.19
N THR A 142 21.08 -4.89 -14.40
CA THR A 142 21.68 -5.38 -15.64
C THR A 142 22.48 -4.23 -16.25
N THR A 143 22.97 -4.38 -17.49
CA THR A 143 23.70 -3.29 -18.16
C THR A 143 22.80 -2.13 -18.58
N SER A 144 21.48 -2.36 -18.69
CA SER A 144 20.48 -1.40 -19.16
C SER A 144 19.22 -1.29 -18.30
N ALA A 145 19.06 -2.10 -17.24
CA ALA A 145 17.88 -2.04 -16.39
C ALA A 145 18.19 -2.12 -14.90
N GLN A 146 17.27 -1.54 -14.10
CA GLN A 146 17.26 -1.59 -12.65
C GLN A 146 15.96 -2.26 -12.17
N MET A 147 16.09 -3.39 -11.49
CA MET A 147 14.99 -4.14 -10.89
C MET A 147 14.92 -3.83 -9.40
N ILE A 148 13.74 -3.47 -8.89
CA ILE A 148 13.56 -3.00 -7.52
C ILE A 148 12.37 -3.74 -6.90
N LYS A 149 12.65 -4.42 -5.78
CA LYS A 149 11.62 -4.96 -4.88
C LYS A 149 11.32 -3.89 -3.83
N LEU A 150 10.04 -3.52 -3.70
CA LEU A 150 9.58 -2.53 -2.73
C LEU A 150 9.37 -3.18 -1.36
N MET A 151 9.34 -2.36 -0.31
CA MET A 151 9.09 -2.82 1.07
C MET A 151 7.63 -3.24 1.32
N GLY A 152 6.75 -3.04 0.34
CA GLY A 152 5.33 -3.36 0.43
C GLY A 152 4.62 -3.03 -0.88
N HIS A 153 3.29 -3.03 -0.85
CA HIS A 153 2.49 -2.63 -1.99
C HIS A 153 2.30 -1.12 -2.01
N PHE A 154 2.42 -0.54 -3.20
CA PHE A 154 2.22 0.88 -3.45
C PHE A 154 1.28 1.05 -4.62
N GLU A 155 0.27 1.90 -4.45
CA GLU A 155 -0.52 2.41 -5.55
C GLU A 155 0.21 3.62 -6.14
N VAL A 156 0.62 3.48 -7.40
CA VAL A 156 1.46 4.46 -8.12
C VAL A 156 0.62 5.16 -9.16
N GLN A 157 0.53 6.49 -9.10
CA GLN A 157 -0.23 7.29 -10.06
C GLN A 157 0.67 8.05 -11.04
N THR A 158 1.77 8.60 -10.55
CA THR A 158 2.77 9.25 -11.41
C THR A 158 4.12 8.65 -11.10
N PHE A 159 4.90 8.34 -12.13
CA PHE A 159 6.25 7.85 -12.00
C PHE A 159 7.21 8.91 -12.52
N ARG A 160 7.99 9.54 -11.62
CA ARG A 160 8.87 10.66 -11.96
C ARG A 160 10.33 10.25 -11.79
N ILE A 161 11.08 10.20 -12.89
CA ILE A 161 12.52 9.92 -12.86
C ILE A 161 13.30 11.19 -13.13
N ILE A 162 14.18 11.54 -12.22
CA ILE A 162 15.13 12.62 -12.41
C ILE A 162 16.49 12.02 -12.77
N ILE A 163 16.97 12.31 -13.97
CA ILE A 163 18.26 11.85 -14.48
C ILE A 163 19.26 13.01 -14.43
N ARG A 164 20.05 13.06 -13.37
CA ARG A 164 21.14 14.03 -13.26
C ARG A 164 22.36 13.52 -14.03
N LEU A 165 22.48 13.91 -15.30
CA LEU A 165 23.65 13.59 -16.13
C LEU A 165 24.92 14.22 -15.53
N ASN A 166 26.03 13.49 -15.50
CA ASN A 166 27.33 14.06 -15.14
C ASN A 166 27.99 14.65 -16.41
N GLU A 167 28.56 15.86 -16.29
CA GLU A 167 29.08 16.65 -17.42
C GLU A 167 30.23 15.99 -18.21
N ILE A 168 30.84 14.92 -17.71
CA ILE A 168 32.16 14.51 -18.19
C ILE A 168 32.10 13.68 -19.49
N LYS A 169 31.02 12.96 -19.85
CA LYS A 169 30.92 12.26 -21.16
C LYS A 169 29.47 12.12 -21.63
N ARG A 170 28.97 13.12 -22.37
CA ARG A 170 27.66 13.13 -23.06
C ARG A 170 27.53 12.09 -24.20
N SER A 171 28.35 11.04 -24.22
CA SER A 171 28.38 10.10 -25.35
C SER A 171 27.18 9.16 -25.39
N LYS A 172 26.75 8.58 -24.26
CA LYS A 172 25.61 7.65 -24.22
C LYS A 172 24.43 8.31 -23.51
N MET A 173 23.42 8.74 -24.28
CA MET A 173 22.18 9.34 -23.76
C MET A 173 21.00 8.41 -23.98
N ILE A 174 20.06 8.34 -23.05
CA ILE A 174 18.85 7.51 -23.18
C ILE A 174 17.95 8.13 -24.27
N LYS A 175 17.50 7.30 -25.21
CA LYS A 175 16.55 7.66 -26.28
C LYS A 175 15.16 7.11 -26.01
N ARG A 176 15.06 5.90 -25.45
CA ARG A 176 13.79 5.26 -25.10
C ARG A 176 13.89 4.66 -23.71
N PHE A 177 12.95 5.02 -22.85
CA PHE A 177 12.83 4.54 -21.48
C PHE A 177 11.53 3.75 -21.33
N LYS A 178 11.61 2.57 -20.70
CA LYS A 178 10.45 1.72 -20.45
C LYS A 178 10.30 1.46 -18.96
N PHE A 179 9.06 1.53 -18.50
CA PHE A 179 8.67 1.27 -17.12
C PHE A 179 7.80 0.03 -17.06
N TYR A 180 8.18 -0.91 -16.18
CA TYR A 180 7.41 -2.11 -15.92
C TYR A 180 7.10 -2.25 -14.44
N HIS A 181 5.97 -2.89 -14.16
CA HIS A 181 5.58 -3.27 -12.81
C HIS A 181 5.43 -4.79 -12.72
N CYS A 182 5.44 -5.29 -11.49
CA CYS A 182 5.10 -6.68 -11.19
C CYS A 182 4.46 -6.71 -9.80
N ASN A 183 3.15 -7.01 -9.77
CA ASN A 183 2.37 -7.09 -8.54
C ASN A 183 2.36 -8.50 -7.94
N LYS A 184 3.51 -9.19 -7.94
CA LYS A 184 3.69 -10.50 -7.32
C LYS A 184 4.73 -10.43 -6.20
N VAL A 185 4.46 -11.02 -5.05
CA VAL A 185 5.42 -11.05 -3.95
C VAL A 185 6.54 -12.02 -4.31
N LEU A 186 7.73 -11.47 -4.56
CA LEU A 186 8.93 -12.24 -4.90
C LEU A 186 9.84 -12.34 -3.67
N GLU A 187 10.68 -13.37 -3.60
CA GLU A 187 11.65 -13.50 -2.52
C GLU A 187 12.76 -12.44 -2.66
N SER A 188 13.28 -12.25 -3.88
CA SER A 188 14.34 -11.27 -4.17
C SER A 188 14.14 -10.56 -5.51
N ALA A 189 14.77 -9.39 -5.66
CA ALA A 189 14.89 -8.72 -6.95
C ALA A 189 15.67 -9.55 -8.01
N VAL A 190 16.33 -10.65 -7.62
CA VAL A 190 16.93 -11.62 -8.55
C VAL A 190 15.87 -12.29 -9.42
N ASP A 191 14.68 -12.56 -8.87
CA ASP A 191 13.60 -13.21 -9.62
C ASP A 191 13.15 -12.33 -10.78
N LEU A 192 13.06 -11.01 -10.57
CA LEU A 192 12.78 -10.04 -11.63
C LEU A 192 13.82 -10.11 -12.75
N LYS A 193 15.10 -10.29 -12.41
CA LYS A 193 16.18 -10.37 -13.40
C LYS A 193 16.12 -11.68 -14.21
N ASN A 194 15.82 -12.79 -13.55
CA ASN A 194 15.82 -14.12 -14.18
C ASN A 194 14.51 -14.46 -14.89
N ARG A 195 13.41 -13.76 -14.56
CA ARG A 195 12.07 -14.02 -15.09
C ARG A 195 11.45 -12.76 -15.70
N PRO A 196 11.95 -12.29 -16.86
CA PRO A 196 11.42 -11.09 -17.52
C PRO A 196 9.95 -11.21 -17.95
N GLN A 197 9.41 -12.43 -18.06
CA GLN A 197 7.98 -12.67 -18.31
C GLN A 197 7.05 -12.18 -17.21
N LEU A 198 7.59 -11.87 -16.02
CA LEU A 198 6.82 -11.29 -14.92
C LEU A 198 6.63 -9.78 -15.08
N TRP A 199 7.28 -9.14 -16.05
CA TRP A 199 7.25 -7.69 -16.22
C TRP A 199 6.04 -7.30 -17.03
N GLU A 200 5.15 -6.53 -16.42
CA GLU A 200 4.01 -5.93 -17.10
C GLU A 200 4.37 -4.50 -17.50
N LYS A 201 4.23 -4.19 -18.79
CA LYS A 201 4.63 -2.88 -19.32
C LYS A 201 3.60 -1.83 -18.91
N VAL A 202 4.07 -0.81 -18.22
CA VAL A 202 3.26 0.34 -17.81
C VAL A 202 3.42 1.50 -18.78
N ALA A 203 4.66 1.82 -19.15
CA ALA A 203 4.96 2.98 -20.00
C ALA A 203 6.16 2.73 -20.91
N ASP A 204 6.15 3.43 -22.05
CA ASP A 204 7.21 3.42 -23.05
C ASP A 204 7.34 4.85 -23.60
N VAL A 205 8.42 5.53 -23.20
CA VAL A 205 8.58 6.98 -23.39
C VAL A 205 9.84 7.26 -24.20
N GLN A 206 9.69 8.13 -25.21
CA GLN A 206 10.81 8.64 -25.98
C GLN A 206 11.41 9.86 -25.27
N VAL A 207 12.72 9.85 -25.09
CA VAL A 207 13.47 10.85 -24.34
C VAL A 207 14.26 11.72 -25.31
N SER A 208 14.00 13.03 -25.25
CA SER A 208 14.74 14.03 -26.02
C SER A 208 16.20 14.07 -25.60
N GLN A 209 17.09 14.28 -26.57
CA GLN A 209 18.53 14.36 -26.32
C GLN A 209 18.84 15.51 -25.34
N GLY A 210 19.60 15.21 -24.29
CA GLY A 210 19.96 16.19 -23.25
C GLY A 210 18.89 16.47 -22.19
N SER A 211 17.75 15.76 -22.19
CA SER A 211 16.79 15.86 -21.09
C SER A 211 17.41 15.35 -19.78
N GLY A 212 17.31 16.15 -18.70
CA GLY A 212 17.71 15.77 -17.35
C GLY A 212 16.57 15.15 -16.53
N GLU A 213 15.38 15.04 -17.10
CA GLU A 213 14.19 14.57 -16.40
C GLU A 213 13.31 13.76 -17.35
N ILE A 214 12.74 12.68 -16.82
CA ILE A 214 11.75 11.83 -17.48
C ILE A 214 10.57 11.72 -16.54
N ASP A 215 9.50 12.44 -16.85
CA ASP A 215 8.24 12.32 -16.12
C ASP A 215 7.29 11.39 -16.89
N VAL A 216 6.71 10.42 -16.17
CA VAL A 216 5.83 9.40 -16.72
C VAL A 216 4.53 9.43 -15.93
N GLN A 217 3.52 10.06 -16.51
CA GLN A 217 2.19 10.09 -15.90
C GLN A 217 1.36 8.90 -16.36
N LEU A 218 0.80 8.16 -15.40
CA LEU A 218 -0.04 7.00 -15.70
C LEU A 218 -1.50 7.45 -15.85
N PRO A 219 -2.21 6.99 -16.91
CA PRO A 219 -3.62 7.31 -17.06
C PRO A 219 -4.48 6.64 -15.98
N LEU A 220 -4.00 5.51 -15.43
CA LEU A 220 -4.64 4.77 -14.35
C LEU A 220 -3.59 4.46 -13.27
N PRO A 221 -3.91 4.65 -11.98
CA PRO A 221 -3.06 4.20 -10.90
C PRO A 221 -2.86 2.68 -10.94
N VAL A 222 -1.62 2.24 -10.72
CA VAL A 222 -1.25 0.83 -10.73
C VAL A 222 -0.76 0.43 -9.34
N VAL A 223 -1.33 -0.63 -8.78
CA VAL A 223 -0.84 -1.24 -7.55
C VAL A 223 0.31 -2.18 -7.88
N THR A 224 1.45 -2.01 -7.21
CA THR A 224 2.61 -2.88 -7.41
C THR A 224 3.48 -2.99 -6.17
N CYS A 225 4.18 -4.12 -6.02
CA CYS A 225 5.23 -4.35 -5.03
C CYS A 225 6.63 -4.49 -5.66
N ASN A 226 6.73 -4.51 -6.99
CA ASN A 226 8.00 -4.51 -7.71
C ASN A 226 7.95 -3.60 -8.93
N VAL A 227 9.10 -3.01 -9.26
CA VAL A 227 9.23 -2.15 -10.43
C VAL A 227 10.53 -2.42 -11.17
N VAL A 228 10.50 -2.25 -12.49
CA VAL A 228 11.67 -2.36 -13.37
C VAL A 228 11.78 -1.11 -14.23
N LEU A 229 12.97 -0.50 -14.19
CA LEU A 229 13.33 0.68 -14.96
C LEU A 229 14.28 0.25 -16.06
N GLU A 230 13.88 0.34 -17.32
CA GLU A 230 14.66 -0.13 -18.46
C GLU A 230 15.04 1.03 -19.39
N MET A 231 16.35 1.19 -19.62
CA MET A 231 16.91 2.09 -20.62
C MET A 231 17.04 1.31 -21.94
N ALA A 232 15.95 1.23 -22.69
CA ALA A 232 15.81 0.33 -23.83
C ALA A 232 16.62 0.75 -25.06
N GLU A 233 16.72 2.05 -25.35
CA GLU A 233 17.51 2.57 -26.48
C GLU A 233 18.34 3.77 -26.05
N PHE A 234 19.47 3.95 -26.74
CA PHE A 234 20.36 5.10 -26.57
C PHE A 234 20.45 5.89 -27.87
N HIS A 235 20.67 7.20 -27.77
CA HIS A 235 21.00 8.03 -28.93
C HIS A 235 22.37 7.65 -29.45
N GLU A 236 22.49 7.53 -30.78
CA GLU A 236 23.77 7.26 -31.42
C GLU A 236 24.69 8.48 -31.27
N THR A 237 25.87 8.26 -30.69
CA THR A 237 26.95 9.25 -30.75
C THR A 237 27.55 9.21 -32.15
N ALA A 238 27.63 10.36 -32.81
CA ALA A 238 28.10 10.54 -34.20
C ALA A 238 29.57 10.12 -34.50
N THR A 239 30.22 9.35 -33.63
CA THR A 239 31.59 8.83 -33.82
C THR A 239 31.63 7.38 -34.29
N ALA A 240 30.48 6.73 -34.54
CA ALA A 240 30.42 5.29 -34.79
C ALA A 240 30.29 4.85 -36.27
N SER A 241 30.40 5.75 -37.26
CA SER A 241 30.06 5.37 -38.65
C SER A 241 31.01 5.78 -39.77
N THR A 242 32.25 6.19 -39.50
CA THR A 242 33.26 6.34 -40.57
C THR A 242 34.70 6.18 -40.06
N SER A 243 35.27 4.97 -40.16
CA SER A 243 36.69 4.64 -40.41
C SER A 243 37.11 3.35 -39.71
N ASP A 244 37.96 2.56 -40.37
CA ASP A 244 38.62 1.33 -39.90
C ASP A 244 39.59 1.54 -38.71
N ALA A 245 39.28 2.44 -37.78
CA ALA A 245 40.06 2.70 -36.59
C ALA A 245 39.70 1.70 -35.47
N PRO A 246 40.67 1.19 -34.70
CA PRO A 246 40.38 0.34 -33.55
C PRO A 246 39.54 1.14 -32.54
N GLU A 247 38.37 0.62 -32.19
CA GLU A 247 37.43 1.23 -31.25
C GLU A 247 38.07 1.32 -29.85
N LEU A 248 38.67 2.47 -29.52
CA LEU A 248 39.37 2.69 -28.24
C LEU A 248 38.36 2.94 -27.10
N VAL A 249 38.57 2.27 -25.97
CA VAL A 249 37.80 2.46 -24.74
C VAL A 249 38.59 3.32 -23.75
N HIS A 250 37.89 4.14 -22.97
CA HIS A 250 38.54 5.03 -22.01
C HIS A 250 38.69 4.38 -20.65
N CYS A 251 39.91 4.41 -20.09
CA CYS A 251 40.19 3.91 -18.75
C CYS A 251 39.33 4.65 -17.70
N PRO A 252 38.59 3.96 -16.84
CA PRO A 252 37.72 4.59 -15.86
C PRO A 252 38.47 5.36 -14.77
N ARG A 253 39.76 5.04 -14.52
CA ARG A 253 40.56 5.71 -13.48
C ARG A 253 41.26 6.98 -13.99
N CYS A 254 41.88 6.94 -15.17
CA CYS A 254 42.73 8.02 -15.67
C CYS A 254 42.27 8.59 -17.02
N SER A 255 41.15 8.13 -17.58
CA SER A 255 40.60 8.54 -18.88
C SER A 255 41.48 8.31 -20.10
N THR A 256 42.66 7.68 -19.95
CA THR A 256 43.52 7.28 -21.08
C THR A 256 42.74 6.37 -22.05
N ALA A 257 42.87 6.61 -23.34
CA ALA A 257 42.31 5.72 -24.36
C ALA A 257 43.13 4.42 -24.44
N VAL A 258 42.45 3.28 -24.43
CA VAL A 258 43.03 1.94 -24.33
C VAL A 258 42.39 1.04 -25.38
N PRO A 259 43.17 0.22 -26.09
CA PRO A 259 42.63 -0.82 -26.96
C PRO A 259 41.78 -1.83 -26.16
N PRO A 260 40.61 -2.25 -26.67
CA PRO A 260 39.69 -3.12 -25.95
C PRO A 260 40.26 -4.53 -25.71
N ASN A 261 41.24 -4.94 -26.50
CA ASN A 261 41.98 -6.18 -26.32
C ASN A 261 43.49 -5.85 -26.22
N PRO A 262 44.18 -6.12 -25.09
CA PRO A 262 43.74 -6.88 -23.91
C PRO A 262 42.89 -6.10 -22.88
N GLY A 263 42.62 -4.81 -23.09
CA GLY A 263 41.77 -4.02 -22.17
C GLY A 263 42.46 -3.59 -20.87
N ILE A 264 43.80 -3.62 -20.83
CA ILE A 264 44.61 -3.19 -19.67
C ILE A 264 45.21 -1.82 -19.98
N CYS A 265 44.97 -0.85 -19.11
CA CYS A 265 45.49 0.50 -19.28
C CYS A 265 47.02 0.55 -19.07
N SER A 266 47.78 0.96 -20.08
CA SER A 266 49.25 1.09 -19.98
C SER A 266 49.71 2.16 -18.97
N ASN A 267 48.84 3.13 -18.63
CA ASN A 267 49.18 4.21 -17.72
C ASN A 267 48.98 3.85 -16.24
N CYS A 268 47.90 3.13 -15.90
CA CYS A 268 47.55 2.85 -14.50
C CYS A 268 47.34 1.37 -14.16
N GLY A 269 47.50 0.46 -15.14
CA GLY A 269 47.38 -0.98 -14.97
C GLY A 269 45.96 -1.51 -14.74
N GLU A 270 44.93 -0.64 -14.64
CA GLU A 270 43.55 -1.05 -14.41
C GLU A 270 42.90 -1.63 -15.67
N ASN A 271 41.98 -2.57 -15.47
CA ASN A 271 41.13 -3.09 -16.53
C ASN A 271 40.08 -2.03 -16.92
N VAL A 272 39.96 -1.73 -18.21
CA VAL A 272 39.04 -0.68 -18.70
C VAL A 272 37.57 -1.03 -18.59
N PHE A 273 37.24 -2.32 -18.42
CA PHE A 273 35.88 -2.82 -18.20
C PHE A 273 35.50 -2.87 -16.71
N GLN A 274 36.40 -2.43 -15.82
CA GLN A 274 36.20 -2.43 -14.38
C GLN A 274 35.31 -1.26 -13.93
N CYS A 275 34.29 -1.55 -13.12
CA CYS A 275 33.48 -0.51 -12.50
C CYS A 275 34.32 0.30 -11.49
N ILE A 276 34.34 1.62 -11.63
CA ILE A 276 35.08 2.52 -10.71
C ILE A 276 34.58 2.42 -9.26
N LYS A 277 33.30 2.10 -9.05
CA LYS A 277 32.67 2.07 -7.72
C LYS A 277 32.89 0.74 -7.00
N CYS A 278 32.74 -0.40 -7.67
CA CYS A 278 32.76 -1.72 -7.03
C CYS A 278 33.84 -2.66 -7.55
N ARG A 279 34.65 -2.23 -8.52
CA ARG A 279 35.72 -3.01 -9.16
C ARG A 279 35.28 -4.32 -9.84
N ALA A 280 33.97 -4.55 -9.99
CA ALA A 280 33.45 -5.65 -10.81
C ALA A 280 33.79 -5.41 -12.29
N ILE A 281 34.25 -6.46 -12.96
CA ILE A 281 34.55 -6.45 -14.40
C ILE A 281 33.29 -6.91 -15.14
N ASN A 282 32.83 -6.14 -16.11
CA ASN A 282 31.73 -6.56 -16.98
C ASN A 282 32.29 -7.35 -18.16
N TYR A 283 31.80 -8.57 -18.36
CA TYR A 283 32.15 -9.44 -19.49
C TYR A 283 31.08 -9.48 -20.57
N ASP A 284 29.86 -9.00 -20.27
CA ASP A 284 28.69 -9.12 -21.15
C ASP A 284 28.67 -8.01 -22.20
N GLU A 285 28.95 -6.76 -21.78
CA GLU A 285 28.90 -5.57 -22.63
C GLU A 285 30.14 -4.71 -22.40
N LYS A 286 30.81 -4.30 -23.48
CA LYS A 286 32.04 -3.47 -23.43
C LYS A 286 31.79 -2.08 -22.82
N GLU A 287 30.63 -1.50 -23.11
CA GLU A 287 30.24 -0.16 -22.67
C GLU A 287 28.85 -0.17 -21.99
N PRO A 288 28.72 -0.82 -20.82
CA PRO A 288 27.44 -0.91 -20.13
C PRO A 288 27.00 0.47 -19.63
N PHE A 289 25.70 0.73 -19.65
CA PHE A 289 25.15 1.95 -19.07
C PHE A 289 25.15 1.88 -17.54
N LEU A 290 24.75 0.72 -16.99
CA LEU A 290 24.76 0.41 -15.57
C LEU A 290 25.75 -0.71 -15.24
N CYS A 291 26.42 -0.60 -14.10
CA CYS A 291 27.17 -1.72 -13.56
C CYS A 291 26.21 -2.83 -13.08
N ASN A 292 26.36 -4.03 -13.63
CA ASN A 292 25.57 -5.23 -13.30
C ASN A 292 25.60 -5.59 -11.79
N SER A 293 26.66 -5.22 -11.08
CA SER A 293 26.83 -5.51 -9.65
C SER A 293 26.30 -4.42 -8.72
N CYS A 294 26.55 -3.14 -9.02
CA CYS A 294 26.27 -2.04 -8.07
C CYS A 294 25.36 -0.93 -8.62
N GLY A 295 24.92 -1.02 -9.88
CA GLY A 295 24.07 -0.02 -10.51
C GLY A 295 24.73 1.33 -10.79
N PHE A 296 26.04 1.46 -10.57
CA PHE A 296 26.76 2.70 -10.91
C PHE A 296 26.73 2.94 -12.41
N CYS A 297 26.34 4.15 -12.82
CA CYS A 297 26.40 4.61 -14.20
C CYS A 297 27.49 5.68 -14.34
N LYS A 298 28.35 5.53 -15.36
CA LYS A 298 29.43 6.49 -15.64
C LYS A 298 28.95 7.75 -16.36
N TYR A 299 27.77 7.68 -16.99
CA TYR A 299 27.19 8.77 -17.81
C TYR A 299 26.20 9.64 -17.01
N ALA A 300 25.56 9.08 -15.98
CA ALA A 300 24.46 9.72 -15.27
C ALA A 300 24.30 9.26 -13.82
N ARG A 301 23.77 10.14 -12.98
CA ARG A 301 23.20 9.81 -11.68
C ARG A 301 21.68 9.72 -11.80
N LEU A 302 21.15 8.53 -11.56
CA LEU A 302 19.72 8.25 -11.66
C LEU A 302 19.08 8.38 -10.28
N GLU A 303 18.03 9.19 -10.17
CA GLU A 303 17.18 9.30 -8.98
C GLU A 303 15.73 9.10 -9.42
N ALA A 304 15.12 8.00 -8.99
CA ALA A 304 13.74 7.67 -9.34
C ALA A 304 12.81 7.92 -8.16
N MET A 305 11.68 8.55 -8.44
CA MET A 305 10.63 8.90 -7.50
C MET A 305 9.27 8.44 -8.03
N ILE A 306 8.36 8.16 -7.13
CA ILE A 306 6.97 7.82 -7.45
C ILE A 306 6.06 8.75 -6.69
N VAL A 307 4.97 9.16 -7.32
CA VAL A 307 3.83 9.76 -6.64
C VAL A 307 2.85 8.64 -6.40
N GLY A 308 2.72 8.25 -5.14
CA GLY A 308 1.92 7.10 -4.75
C GLY A 308 1.67 7.04 -3.26
N ARG A 309 0.97 5.98 -2.85
CA ARG A 309 0.70 5.70 -1.44
C ARG A 309 0.91 4.24 -1.14
N SER A 310 1.39 3.94 0.07
CA SER A 310 1.43 2.55 0.54
C SER A 310 0.00 2.05 0.68
N THR A 311 -0.26 0.88 0.10
CA THR A 311 -1.54 0.20 0.20
C THR A 311 -1.36 -1.14 0.89
N PRO A 312 -2.33 -1.55 1.70
CA PRO A 312 -2.39 -2.91 2.19
C PRO A 312 -3.04 -3.79 1.12
N SER A 313 -2.32 -4.02 0.03
CA SER A 313 -2.77 -4.97 -0.98
C SER A 313 -2.38 -6.39 -0.57
N VAL A 314 -3.31 -7.32 -0.77
CA VAL A 314 -3.05 -8.76 -0.73
C VAL A 314 -2.83 -9.22 -2.18
N GLN A 315 -1.87 -10.10 -2.41
CA GLN A 315 -1.67 -10.69 -3.74
C GLN A 315 -2.90 -11.50 -4.12
N THR A 316 -3.42 -11.31 -5.33
CA THR A 316 -4.51 -12.12 -5.87
C THR A 316 -4.04 -13.55 -6.03
N ILE A 317 -4.80 -14.49 -5.46
CA ILE A 317 -4.55 -15.92 -5.59
C ILE A 317 -4.97 -16.34 -7.01
N GLU A 318 -3.99 -16.66 -7.86
CA GLU A 318 -4.22 -17.05 -9.25
C GLU A 318 -4.29 -18.57 -9.43
N ASP A 319 -3.70 -19.34 -8.49
CA ASP A 319 -3.72 -20.80 -8.53
C ASP A 319 -3.94 -21.46 -7.15
N ASP A 320 -4.27 -22.76 -7.15
CA ASP A 320 -4.50 -23.52 -5.91
C ASP A 320 -3.23 -23.70 -5.06
N ARG A 321 -2.03 -23.48 -5.62
CA ARG A 321 -0.76 -23.60 -4.88
C ARG A 321 -0.51 -22.38 -4.02
N GLU A 322 -0.91 -21.20 -4.50
CA GLU A 322 -0.80 -19.91 -3.79
C GLU A 322 -1.70 -19.84 -2.55
N ARG A 323 -2.73 -20.69 -2.44
CA ARG A 323 -3.61 -20.79 -1.25
C ARG A 323 -2.86 -21.19 0.02
N GLY A 324 -1.75 -21.92 -0.09
CA GLY A 324 -1.00 -22.44 1.08
C GLY A 324 -0.02 -21.45 1.71
N THR A 325 0.26 -20.32 1.07
CA THR A 325 1.35 -19.39 1.42
C THR A 325 0.88 -18.04 1.97
N VAL A 326 -0.41 -17.85 2.19
CA VAL A 326 -0.97 -16.58 2.68
C VAL A 326 -0.68 -16.42 4.19
N ASN A 327 0.56 -16.08 4.52
CA ASN A 327 0.85 -15.47 5.81
C ASN A 327 0.33 -14.04 5.77
N ILE A 328 -0.79 -13.81 6.44
CA ILE A 328 -1.36 -12.50 6.71
C ILE A 328 -0.33 -11.74 7.56
N CYS A 329 0.37 -10.76 6.97
CA CYS A 329 1.17 -9.79 7.70
C CYS A 329 0.33 -8.58 8.07
#